data_AF-A0A7V2CLX7-F1
#
_entry.id   AF-A0A7V2CLX7-F1
#
_cell.length_a   1.000
_cell.length_b   1.000
_cell.length_c   1.000
_cell.angle_alpha   90.00
_cell.angle_beta   90.00
_cell.angle_gamma   90.00
#
_symmetry.space_group_name_H-M   'P 1'
#
loop_
_entity.id
_entity.type
_entity.pdbx_description
1 polymer ?
#
loop_
_entity_poly.entity_id
_entity_poly.type
_entity_poly.pdbx_seq_one_letter_code
_entity_poly.pdbx_strand_id
1 'polypeptide(L)'
;MPCIVTFIHNPVALAATCRRLNLPAPEAGSAHPDGREVCGWVVRVPGVRCPIVCDTLTGLVAYHPVDNAFGPYARIMKFILRFYDVQAQLRRGQCQPAPNPSVARRPRYPLSVTACR
;
A
#
# COMPACT_ATOMS: atom_id res chain seq x y z
N MET A 1 18.80 -17.31 -1.38
CA MET A 1 17.66 -16.46 -0.99
C MET A 1 17.25 -15.57 -2.16
N PRO A 2 16.09 -15.81 -2.78
CA PRO A 2 15.59 -14.89 -3.79
C PRO A 2 15.11 -13.59 -3.14
N CYS A 3 15.45 -12.47 -3.75
CA CYS A 3 15.00 -11.15 -3.35
C CYS A 3 14.59 -10.34 -4.58
N ILE A 4 13.71 -9.38 -4.35
CA ILE A 4 13.27 -8.41 -5.36
C ILE A 4 13.77 -7.04 -4.90
N VAL A 5 14.56 -6.39 -5.76
CA VAL A 5 15.01 -5.02 -5.52
C VAL A 5 13.91 -4.07 -5.95
N THR A 6 13.41 -3.26 -5.02
CA THR A 6 12.28 -2.34 -5.23
C THR A 6 12.48 -1.02 -4.47
N PHE A 7 11.54 -0.08 -4.58
CA PHE A 7 11.53 1.19 -3.84
C PHE A 7 10.45 1.22 -2.73
N ILE A 8 10.24 0.10 -2.05
CA ILE A 8 9.30 0.00 -0.92
C ILE A 8 9.95 0.60 0.32
N HIS A 9 9.91 1.93 0.48
CA HIS A 9 10.54 2.62 1.62
C HIS A 9 9.55 3.22 2.63
N ASN A 10 8.24 3.19 2.32
CA ASN A 10 7.23 3.88 3.12
C ASN A 10 6.42 2.88 3.98
N PRO A 11 6.68 2.79 5.30
CA PRO A 11 5.96 1.87 6.18
C PRO A 11 4.47 2.22 6.33
N VAL A 12 4.11 3.50 6.22
CA VAL A 12 2.69 3.94 6.24
C VAL A 12 1.95 3.43 5.00
N ALA A 13 2.58 3.51 3.82
CA ALA A 13 2.02 2.97 2.60
C ALA A 13 1.91 1.44 2.67
N LEU A 14 2.87 0.76 3.31
CA LEU A 14 2.86 -0.69 3.51
C LEU A 14 1.67 -1.11 4.39
N ALA A 15 1.48 -0.46 5.54
CA ALA A 15 0.34 -0.70 6.42
C ALA A 15 -1.01 -0.39 5.73
N ALA A 16 -1.09 0.72 4.99
CA ALA A 16 -2.28 1.07 4.23
C ALA A 16 -2.59 0.06 3.11
N THR A 17 -1.56 -0.54 2.52
CA THR A 17 -1.68 -1.59 1.49
C THR A 17 -2.27 -2.85 2.10
N CYS A 18 -1.72 -3.31 3.23
CA CYS A 18 -2.25 -4.46 3.96
C CYS A 18 -3.71 -4.26 4.33
N ARG A 19 -4.07 -3.10 4.87
CA ARG A 19 -5.45 -2.74 5.19
C ARG A 19 -6.39 -2.80 3.97
N ARG A 20 -5.97 -2.26 2.82
CA ARG A 20 -6.78 -2.25 1.59
C ARG A 20 -6.96 -3.62 0.94
N LEU A 21 -6.03 -4.53 1.22
CA LEU A 21 -6.07 -5.91 0.75
C LEU A 21 -6.69 -6.86 1.79
N ASN A 22 -7.22 -6.32 2.90
CA ASN A 22 -7.74 -7.10 4.04
C ASN A 22 -6.71 -8.13 4.56
N LEU A 23 -5.45 -7.73 4.59
CA LEU A 23 -4.35 -8.53 5.15
C LEU A 23 -4.10 -8.14 6.61
N PRO A 24 -3.52 -9.06 7.42
CA PRO A 24 -2.96 -8.69 8.71
C PRO A 24 -2.02 -7.49 8.60
N ALA A 25 -1.99 -6.66 9.64
CA ALA A 25 -1.06 -5.54 9.69
C ALA A 25 0.39 -6.05 9.54
N PRO A 26 1.27 -5.29 8.87
CA PRO A 26 2.68 -5.67 8.77
C PRO A 26 3.30 -5.63 10.16
N GLU A 27 3.99 -6.70 10.53
CA GLU A 27 4.68 -6.81 11.82
C GLU A 27 6.15 -6.40 11.66
N ALA A 28 6.63 -5.48 12.49
CA ALA A 28 8.06 -5.17 12.52
C ALA A 28 8.80 -6.32 13.21
N GLY A 29 9.83 -6.85 12.58
CA GLY A 29 10.62 -7.93 13.15
C GLY A 29 11.69 -8.45 12.21
N SER A 30 12.25 -9.61 12.56
CA SER A 30 13.12 -10.37 11.69
C SER A 30 12.46 -11.69 11.30
N ALA A 31 12.69 -12.11 10.06
CA ALA A 31 12.25 -13.41 9.59
C ALA A 31 13.38 -14.09 8.84
N HIS A 32 13.28 -15.41 8.72
CA HIS A 32 14.32 -16.27 8.16
C HIS A 32 13.84 -16.93 6.86
N PRO A 33 13.58 -16.17 5.78
CA PRO A 33 13.03 -16.72 4.54
C PRO A 33 13.94 -17.73 3.83
N ASP A 34 15.21 -17.88 4.22
CA ASP A 34 16.11 -18.91 3.66
C ASP A 34 17.19 -19.32 4.68
N GLY A 35 16.81 -19.39 5.96
CA GLY A 35 17.75 -19.63 7.07
C GLY A 35 18.71 -18.45 7.37
N ARG A 36 18.58 -17.32 6.66
CA ARG A 36 19.25 -16.06 6.97
C ARG A 36 18.27 -15.07 7.58
N GLU A 37 18.70 -14.40 8.64
CA GLU A 37 17.94 -13.33 9.27
C GLU A 37 17.84 -12.13 8.34
N VAL A 38 16.61 -11.69 8.06
CA VAL A 38 16.30 -10.44 7.35
C VAL A 38 15.39 -9.63 8.25
N CYS A 39 15.82 -8.41 8.59
CA CYS A 39 15.05 -7.47 9.38
C CYS A 39 14.17 -6.62 8.47
N GLY A 40 12.92 -6.38 8.88
CA GLY A 40 12.00 -5.53 8.14
C GLY A 40 10.56 -5.72 8.59
N TRP A 41 9.65 -5.51 7.64
CA TRP A 41 8.22 -5.66 7.84
C TRP A 41 7.75 -6.99 7.29
N VAL A 42 7.25 -7.85 8.17
CA VAL A 42 6.74 -9.18 7.82
C VAL A 42 5.30 -9.04 7.35
N VAL A 43 5.02 -9.53 6.13
CA VAL A 43 3.69 -9.48 5.52
C VAL A 43 3.25 -10.87 5.07
N ARG A 44 2.03 -11.26 5.46
CA ARG A 44 1.39 -12.51 5.02
C ARG A 44 0.55 -12.24 3.78
N VAL A 45 1.04 -12.67 2.62
CA VAL A 45 0.32 -12.57 1.35
C VAL A 45 -0.50 -13.85 1.12
N PRO A 46 -1.81 -13.77 0.85
CA PRO A 46 -2.65 -14.95 0.67
C PRO A 46 -2.17 -15.80 -0.50
N GLY A 47 -2.02 -17.10 -0.24
CA GLY A 47 -1.58 -18.05 -1.26
C GLY A 47 -0.07 -17.99 -1.58
N VAL A 48 0.71 -17.34 -0.72
CA VAL A 48 2.16 -17.52 -0.57
C VAL A 48 2.34 -18.35 0.71
N ARG A 49 3.21 -19.37 0.70
CA ARG A 49 3.35 -20.30 1.83
C ARG A 49 4.05 -19.66 3.01
N CYS A 50 5.11 -18.91 2.73
CA CYS A 50 5.90 -18.20 3.72
C CYS A 50 5.57 -16.71 3.70
N PRO A 51 5.65 -16.01 4.84
CA PRO A 51 5.55 -14.56 4.83
C PRO A 51 6.70 -13.95 4.03
N ILE A 52 6.44 -12.81 3.40
CA ILE A 52 7.48 -11.99 2.77
C ILE A 52 8.01 -10.97 3.78
N VAL A 53 9.25 -10.54 3.60
CA VAL A 53 9.88 -9.49 4.41
C VAL A 53 10.15 -8.30 3.52
N CYS A 54 9.54 -7.17 3.83
CA CYS A 54 9.79 -5.89 3.18
C CYS A 54 10.75 -5.06 4.04
N ASP A 55 12.01 -4.96 3.61
CA ASP A 55 12.97 -4.05 4.21
C ASP A 55 12.77 -2.64 3.66
N THR A 56 12.19 -1.76 4.48
CA THR A 56 11.92 -0.37 4.09
C THR A 56 13.16 0.52 4.07
N LEU A 57 14.28 0.10 4.65
CA LEU A 57 15.53 0.85 4.62
C LEU A 57 16.24 0.63 3.29
N THR A 58 16.34 -0.63 2.86
CA THR A 58 17.05 -1.00 1.61
C THR A 58 16.16 -1.06 0.38
N GLY A 59 14.83 -1.18 0.56
CA GLY A 59 13.89 -1.40 -0.54
C GLY A 59 13.84 -2.86 -1.02
N LEU A 60 14.48 -3.77 -0.29
CA LEU A 60 14.50 -5.19 -0.62
C LEU A 60 13.22 -5.89 -0.15
N VAL A 61 12.67 -6.76 -1.01
CA VAL A 61 11.63 -7.71 -0.63
C VAL A 61 12.21 -9.11 -0.68
N ALA A 62 12.37 -9.74 0.48
CA ALA A 62 12.83 -11.11 0.61
C ALA A 62 11.62 -12.06 0.74
N TYR A 63 11.73 -13.23 0.12
CA TYR A 63 10.72 -14.28 0.20
C TYR A 63 11.36 -15.66 0.18
N HIS A 64 10.60 -16.67 0.62
CA HIS A 64 11.13 -18.02 0.73
C HIS A 64 11.27 -18.68 -0.65
N PRO A 65 12.38 -19.42 -0.94
CA PRO A 65 12.59 -20.08 -2.24
C PRO A 65 11.44 -21.00 -2.68
N VAL A 66 10.73 -21.61 -1.72
CA VAL A 66 9.55 -22.45 -1.97
C VAL A 66 8.42 -21.70 -2.70
N ASP A 67 8.38 -20.38 -2.58
CA ASP A 67 7.38 -19.51 -3.20
C ASP A 67 7.89 -18.90 -4.53
N ASN A 68 9.01 -19.37 -5.06
CA ASN A 68 9.54 -18.97 -6.38
C ASN A 68 8.81 -19.63 -7.56
N ALA A 69 7.66 -20.27 -7.32
CA ALA A 69 6.80 -20.77 -8.38
C ALA A 69 5.97 -19.62 -8.98
N PHE A 70 5.59 -19.74 -10.27
CA PHE A 70 4.87 -18.69 -11.01
C PHE A 70 3.65 -18.12 -10.26
N GLY A 71 2.82 -18.98 -9.66
CA GLY A 71 1.62 -18.57 -8.94
C GLY A 71 1.89 -17.71 -7.70
N PRO A 72 2.61 -18.23 -6.69
CA PRO A 72 3.01 -17.45 -5.51
C PRO A 72 3.82 -16.20 -5.86
N TYR A 73 4.78 -16.30 -6.79
CA TYR A 73 5.57 -15.15 -7.23
C TYR A 73 4.69 -14.04 -7.85
N ALA A 74 3.73 -14.40 -8.70
CA ALA A 74 2.79 -13.43 -9.26
C ALA A 74 1.93 -12.74 -8.17
N ARG A 75 1.61 -13.43 -7.07
CA ARG A 75 0.89 -12.84 -5.93
C ARG A 75 1.77 -11.83 -5.18
N ILE A 76 3.05 -12.14 -5.00
CA ILE A 76 4.04 -11.20 -4.44
C ILE A 76 4.15 -9.95 -5.33
N MET A 77 4.27 -10.12 -6.65
CA MET A 77 4.32 -8.98 -7.58
C MET A 77 3.04 -8.15 -7.56
N LYS A 78 1.87 -8.77 -7.49
CA LYS A 78 0.58 -8.06 -7.34
C LYS A 78 0.54 -7.24 -6.05
N PHE A 79 1.07 -7.77 -4.94
CA PHE A 79 1.19 -7.02 -3.70
C PHE A 79 2.09 -5.79 -3.86
N ILE A 80 3.25 -5.94 -4.50
CA ILE A 80 4.20 -4.84 -4.76
C ILE A 80 3.56 -3.74 -5.64
N LEU A 81 2.86 -4.13 -6.71
CA LEU A 81 2.15 -3.17 -7.56
C LEU A 81 1.08 -2.42 -6.76
N ARG A 82 0.31 -3.13 -5.93
CA ARG A 82 -0.70 -2.51 -5.08
C ARG A 82 -0.09 -1.53 -4.09
N PHE A 83 1.09 -1.82 -3.55
CA PHE A 83 1.82 -0.89 -2.69
C PHE A 83 2.11 0.42 -3.41
N TYR A 84 2.61 0.39 -4.65
CA TYR A 84 2.90 1.61 -5.40
C TYR A 84 1.64 2.44 -5.69
N ASP A 85 0.50 1.81 -6.00
CA ASP A 85 -0.77 2.51 -6.15
C ASP A 85 -1.16 3.25 -4.86
N VAL A 86 -1.05 2.56 -3.73
CA VAL A 86 -1.39 3.12 -2.41
C VAL A 86 -0.46 4.26 -2.06
N GLN A 87 0.84 4.10 -2.28
CA GLN A 87 1.83 5.14 -2.04
C GLN A 87 1.57 6.38 -2.91
N ALA A 88 1.26 6.20 -4.19
CA ALA A 88 0.92 7.29 -5.08
C ALA A 88 -0.33 8.04 -4.61
N GLN A 89 -1.36 7.32 -4.13
CA GLN A 89 -2.57 7.95 -3.60
C GLN A 89 -2.32 8.70 -2.28
N LEU A 90 -1.50 8.16 -1.38
CA LEU A 90 -1.11 8.86 -0.15
C LEU A 90 -0.36 10.15 -0.47
N ARG A 91 0.57 10.12 -1.43
CA ARG A 91 1.28 11.32 -1.90
C ARG A 91 0.31 12.36 -2.48
N ARG A 92 -0.67 11.94 -3.28
CA ARG A 92 -1.71 12.85 -3.82
C ARG A 92 -2.55 13.49 -2.73
N GLY A 93 -2.98 12.72 -1.73
CA GLY A 93 -3.76 13.23 -0.60
C GLY A 93 -3.00 14.24 0.26
N GLN A 94 -1.67 14.10 0.35
CA GLN A 94 -0.79 15.06 1.03
C GLN A 94 -0.56 16.35 0.23
N CYS A 95 -0.57 16.25 -1.11
CA CYS A 95 -0.40 17.40 -2.01
C CYS A 95 -1.71 18.16 -2.30
N GLN A 96 -2.84 17.73 -1.73
CA GLN A 96 -4.10 18.43 -1.97
C GLN A 96 -4.04 19.80 -1.26
N PRO A 97 -4.12 20.92 -2.01
CA PRO A 97 -4.08 22.24 -1.40
C PRO A 97 -5.24 22.34 -0.41
N ALA A 98 -5.00 22.98 0.73
CA ALA A 98 -6.04 23.22 1.73
C ALA A 98 -7.30 23.75 1.01
N PRO A 99 -8.50 23.24 1.35
CA PRO A 99 -9.72 23.69 0.72
C PRO A 99 -9.79 25.21 0.85
N ASN A 100 -9.84 25.91 -0.29
CA ASN A 100 -9.82 27.36 -0.32
C ASN A 100 -11.02 27.89 0.49
N PRO A 101 -10.81 28.58 1.63
CA PRO A 101 -11.90 29.04 2.48
C PRO A 101 -12.80 30.08 1.77
N SER A 102 -12.35 30.67 0.65
CA SER A 102 -13.15 31.60 -0.14
C SER A 102 -14.17 30.94 -1.07
N VAL A 103 -14.14 29.62 -1.26
CA VAL A 103 -15.25 28.87 -1.88
C VAL A 103 -16.30 28.59 -0.81
N ALA A 104 -16.83 29.66 -0.21
CA ALA A 104 -18.09 29.60 0.50
C ALA A 104 -19.12 29.09 -0.51
N ARG A 105 -19.78 27.96 -0.20
CA ARG A 105 -20.94 27.46 -0.93
C ARG A 105 -21.91 28.62 -1.11
N ARG A 106 -22.00 29.17 -2.33
CA ARG A 106 -23.04 30.15 -2.63
C ARG A 106 -24.38 29.49 -2.24
N PRO A 107 -25.21 30.13 -1.41
CA PRO A 107 -26.53 29.60 -1.16
C PRO A 107 -27.23 29.43 -2.51
N ARG A 108 -27.77 28.23 -2.76
CA ARG A 108 -28.70 28.02 -3.86
C ARG A 108 -29.92 28.86 -3.53
N TYR A 109 -30.01 30.06 -4.11
CA TYR A 109 -31.25 30.84 -4.03
C TYR A 109 -32.36 29.98 -4.66
N PRO A 110 -33.52 29.81 -3.99
CA PRO A 110 -34.67 29.20 -4.62
C PRO A 110 -35.13 30.14 -5.74
N LEU A 111 -35.21 29.63 -6.97
CA LEU A 111 -35.87 30.33 -8.07
C LEU A 111 -37.37 30.36 -7.74
N SER A 112 -37.84 31.41 -7.08
CA SER A 112 -39.27 31.71 -7.02
C SER A 112 -39.69 32.23 -8.39
N VAL A 113 -40.25 31.33 -9.21
CA VAL A 113 -40.93 31.68 -10.45
C VAL A 113 -42.28 32.27 -10.07
N THR A 114 -42.37 33.59 -10.04
CA THR A 114 -43.66 34.28 -9.91
C THR A 114 -44.36 34.20 -11.26
N ALA A 115 -45.39 33.36 -11.35
CA ALA A 115 -46.29 33.33 -12.49
C ALA A 115 -47.10 34.64 -12.54
N CYS A 116 -46.94 35.41 -13.63
CA CYS A 116 -47.85 36.50 -13.96
C CYS A 116 -49.21 35.93 -14.37
N ARG A 117 -50.27 36.57 -13.87
CA ARG A 117 -51.67 36.36 -14.24
C ARG A 117 -51.98 36.86 -15.64
#